data_AF-A0A0E2YXV8-F1
#
_entry.id   AF-A0A0E2YXV8-F1
#
_cell.length_a   1.000
_cell.length_b   1.000
_cell.length_c   1.000
_cell.angle_alpha   90.00
_cell.angle_beta   90.00
_cell.angle_gamma   90.00
#
_symmetry.space_group_name_H-M   'P 1'
#
loop_
_entity.id
_entity.type
_entity.pdbx_description
1 polymer ?
#
loop_
_entity_poly.entity_id
_entity_poly.type
_entity_poly.pdbx_seq_one_letter_code
_entity_poly.pdbx_strand_id
1 'polypeptide(L)' 'IEREIPRTEIYFAEEVFLTGTAAEITPVISVDGKRVGDNKVGKITENIRKIYSDITMGKNKKYSKWVTPVY' A
#
# COMPACT_ATOMS: atom_id res chain seq x y z
N ILE A 1 11.78 7.67 2.17
CA ILE A 1 12.40 8.91 1.66
C ILE A 1 11.31 9.66 0.95
N GLU A 2 11.07 10.91 1.30
CA GLU A 2 10.11 11.77 0.62
C GLU A 2 10.87 12.66 -0.36
N ARG A 3 10.46 12.65 -1.62
CA ARG A 3 11.06 13.45 -2.70
C ARG A 3 10.11 13.55 -3.88
N GLU A 4 10.43 14.42 -4.83
CA GLU A 4 9.80 14.41 -6.13
C GLU A 4 10.12 13.12 -6.89
N ILE A 5 9.10 12.54 -7.52
CA ILE A 5 9.18 11.32 -8.32
C ILE A 5 8.69 11.66 -9.73
N PRO A 6 9.56 11.61 -10.76
CA PRO A 6 9.13 11.83 -12.12
C PRO A 6 8.29 10.65 -12.61
N ARG A 7 7.31 10.91 -13.48
CA ARG A 7 6.44 9.87 -14.05
C ARG A 7 7.19 8.71 -14.68
N THR A 8 8.34 8.98 -15.30
CA THR A 8 9.19 7.95 -15.91
C THR A 8 9.72 6.94 -14.91
N GLU A 9 9.99 7.36 -13.67
CA GLU A 9 10.48 6.46 -12.63
C GLU A 9 9.44 5.42 -12.22
N ILE A 10 8.15 5.78 -12.24
CA ILE A 10 7.04 4.88 -11.94
C ILE A 10 7.03 3.67 -12.88
N TYR A 11 7.45 3.86 -14.15
CA TYR A 11 7.52 2.77 -15.13
C TYR A 11 8.67 1.80 -14.89
N PHE A 12 9.67 2.17 -14.09
CA PHE A 12 10.81 1.33 -13.72
C PHE A 12 10.74 0.84 -12.27
N ALA A 13 9.70 1.23 -11.53
CA ALA A 13 9.49 0.77 -10.17
C ALA A 13 9.17 -0.73 -10.14
N GLU A 14 9.70 -1.41 -9.12
CA GLU A 14 9.38 -2.81 -8.84
C GLU A 14 7.95 -2.96 -8.28
N GLU A 15 7.52 -1.99 -7.46
CA GLU A 15 6.21 -1.98 -6.83
C GLU A 15 5.64 -0.55 -6.78
N VAL A 16 4.33 -0.41 -7.01
CA VAL A 16 3.58 0.83 -6.83
C VAL A 16 2.26 0.48 -6.13
N PHE A 17 1.86 1.30 -5.17
CA PHE A 17 0.56 1.16 -4.50
C PHE A 17 -0.01 2.53 -4.14
N LEU A 18 -1.33 2.59 -4.01
CA LEU A 18 -2.05 3.76 -3.54
C LEU A 18 -2.48 3.56 -2.11
N THR A 19 -2.62 4.66 -1.39
CA THR A 19 -3.14 4.69 -0.03
C THR A 19 -4.32 5.64 0.09
N GLY A 20 -5.29 5.33 0.95
CA GLY A 20 -6.40 6.22 1.27
C GLY A 20 -7.42 5.58 2.19
N THR A 21 -8.29 6.37 2.84
CA THR A 21 -9.29 5.82 3.77
C THR A 21 -10.25 4.84 3.09
N ALA A 22 -10.70 5.14 1.88
CA ALA A 22 -11.58 4.26 1.10
C ALA A 22 -10.82 3.19 0.30
N ALA A 23 -9.64 3.54 -0.22
CA ALA A 23 -8.83 2.65 -1.05
C ALA A 23 -7.92 1.71 -0.25
N GLU A 24 -7.80 1.93 1.07
CA GLU A 24 -6.87 1.25 1.96
C GLU A 24 -5.45 1.23 1.41
N ILE A 25 -4.83 0.05 1.27
CA ILE A 25 -3.57 -0.17 0.56
C ILE A 25 -3.90 -0.94 -0.72
N THR A 26 -3.94 -0.24 -1.85
CA THR A 26 -4.30 -0.82 -3.15
C THR A 26 -3.07 -0.97 -4.05
N PRO A 27 -2.66 -2.21 -4.41
CA PRO A 27 -1.56 -2.43 -5.34
C PRO A 27 -1.88 -1.92 -6.75
N VAL A 28 -0.88 -1.36 -7.43
CA VAL A 28 -0.96 -0.92 -8.83
C VAL A 28 -0.01 -1.77 -9.67
N ILE A 29 -0.57 -2.63 -10.51
CA ILE A 29 0.20 -3.53 -11.38
C ILE A 29 0.46 -2.97 -12.78
N SER A 30 -0.22 -1.88 -13.15
CA SER A 30 -0.09 -1.24 -14.46
C SER A 30 -0.37 0.26 -14.39
N VAL A 31 0.45 1.06 -15.07
CA VAL A 31 0.30 2.51 -15.21
C VAL A 31 0.43 2.86 -16.69
N ASP A 32 -0.56 3.56 -17.24
CA ASP A 32 -0.60 3.92 -18.67
C ASP A 32 -0.45 2.73 -19.64
N GLY A 33 -0.96 1.55 -19.25
CA GLY A 33 -0.82 0.32 -20.03
C GLY A 33 0.56 -0.35 -19.93
N LYS A 34 1.52 0.24 -19.20
CA LYS A 34 2.81 -0.37 -18.90
C LYS A 34 2.74 -1.13 -17.58
N ARG A 35 3.30 -2.33 -17.57
CA ARG A 35 3.41 -3.17 -16.37
C ARG A 35 4.35 -2.52 -15.36
N VAL A 36 3.94 -2.55 -14.09
CA VAL A 36 4.82 -2.25 -12.95
C VAL A 36 5.46 -3.56 -12.52
N GLY A 37 6.78 -3.57 -12.34
CA GLY A 37 7.54 -4.78 -12.00
C GLY A 37 7.20 -5.98 -12.89
N ASP A 38 6.79 -7.09 -12.27
CA ASP A 38 6.41 -8.34 -12.93
C ASP A 38 4.89 -8.49 -13.17
N ASN A 39 4.14 -7.39 -13.06
CA ASN A 39 2.67 -7.34 -13.17
C ASN A 39 1.95 -8.21 -12.11
N LYS A 40 2.58 -8.40 -10.95
CA LYS A 40 1.97 -9.02 -9.77
C LYS A 40 2.03 -8.05 -8.59
N VAL A 41 1.29 -8.39 -7.54
CA VAL A 41 1.42 -7.68 -6.27
C VAL A 41 2.77 -8.01 -5.67
N GLY A 42 3.59 -6.99 -5.47
CA GLY A 42 4.92 -7.17 -4.88
C GLY A 42 4.85 -7.46 -3.37
N LYS A 43 5.96 -7.99 -2.86
CA LYS A 43 6.07 -8.50 -1.49
C LYS A 43 6.00 -7.38 -0.45
N ILE A 44 6.54 -6.19 -0.75
CA ILE A 44 6.52 -5.06 0.19
C ILE A 44 5.08 -4.54 0.33
N THR A 45 4.39 -4.37 -0.78
CA THR A 45 2.99 -3.94 -0.84
C THR A 45 2.10 -4.91 -0.07
N GLU A 46 2.26 -6.22 -0.28
CA GLU A 46 1.49 -7.24 0.42
C GLU A 46 1.72 -7.20 1.94
N ASN A 47 2.98 -7.06 2.36
CA ASN A 47 3.33 -6.95 3.77
C ASN A 47 2.71 -5.70 4.42
N ILE A 48 2.78 -4.55 3.74
CA ILE A 48 2.18 -3.30 4.22
C ILE A 48 0.66 -3.44 4.32
N ARG A 49 0.01 -4.00 3.29
CA ARG A 49 -1.44 -4.24 3.28
C ARG A 49 -1.87 -5.11 4.46
N LYS A 50 -1.14 -6.20 4.72
CA LYS A 50 -1.43 -7.09 5.86
C LYS A 50 -1.28 -6.38 7.20
N ILE A 51 -0.18 -5.64 7.39
CA ILE A 51 0.07 -4.89 8.62
C ILE A 51 -1.02 -3.83 8.83
N TYR A 52 -1.38 -3.10 7.77
CA TYR A 52 -2.45 -2.10 7.82
C TYR A 52 -3.78 -2.73 8.25
N SER A 53 -4.19 -3.83 7.60
CA SER A 53 -5.43 -4.55 7.93
C SER A 53 -5.43 -5.06 9.38
N ASP A 54 -4.32 -5.62 9.86
CA ASP A 54 -4.21 -6.08 11.25
C ASP A 54 -4.33 -4.92 12.26
N ILE A 55 -3.86 -3.73 11.90
CA ILE A 55 -3.98 -2.53 12.73
C ILE A 55 -5.43 -2.03 12.75
N THR A 56 -6.07 -1.85 11.59
CA THR A 56 -7.43 -1.31 11.49
C THR A 56 -8.47 -2.26 12.09
N MET A 57 -8.24 -3.58 12.03
CA MET A 57 -9.07 -4.57 12.70
C MET A 57 -8.77 -4.75 14.20
N GLY A 58 -7.86 -3.95 14.78
CA GLY A 58 -7.52 -4.02 16.20
C GLY A 58 -6.74 -5.27 16.64
N LYS A 59 -6.21 -6.06 15.69
CA LYS A 59 -5.41 -7.27 15.97
C LYS A 59 -3.98 -6.93 16.42
N ASN A 60 -3.52 -5.71 16.14
CA ASN A 60 -2.20 -5.24 16.52
C ASN A 60 -2.22 -4.42 17.82
N LYS A 61 -1.83 -5.04 18.95
CA LYS A 61 -1.79 -4.40 20.27
C LYS A 61 -0.96 -3.12 20.32
N LYS A 62 0.12 -3.03 19.52
CA LYS A 62 1.01 -1.85 19.48
C LYS A 62 0.27 -0.58 19.07
N TYR A 63 -0.73 -0.71 18.20
CA TYR A 63 -1.48 0.42 17.63
C TYR A 63 -2.93 0.47 18.12
N SER A 64 -3.23 -0.21 19.23
CA SER A 64 -4.56 -0.23 19.86
C SER A 64 -5.12 1.17 20.12
N LYS A 65 -4.26 2.16 20.40
CA LYS A 65 -4.65 3.57 20.60
C LYS A 65 -5.26 4.24 19.37
N TRP A 66 -5.11 3.69 18.17
CA TRP A 66 -5.69 4.24 16.93
C TRP A 66 -7.09 3.72 16.63
N VAL A 67 -7.55 2.68 17.34
CA VAL A 67 -8.85 2.06 17.14
C VAL A 67 -9.76 2.49 18.28
N THR A 68 -10.85 3.19 17.97
CA THR A 68 -11.86 3.60 18.95
C THR A 68 -13.02 2.60 18.93
N PRO A 69 -13.26 1.84 20.02
CA PRO A 69 -14.42 0.95 20.10
C PRO A 69 -15.72 1.76 20.10
N VAL A 70 -16.67 1.36 19.26
CA VAL A 70 -18.03 1.90 19.24
C VAL A 70 -18.96 0.71 19.42
N TYR A 71 -19.61 0.62 20.57
CA TYR A 71 -20.53 -0.44 20.97
C TYR A 71 -21.94 0.10 21.14
#